data_AF-A0A1F4BAL8-F1
#
_entry.id   AF-A0A1F4BAL8-F1
#
_cell.length_a   1.000
_cell.length_b   1.000
_cell.length_c   1.000
_cell.angle_alpha   90.00
_cell.angle_beta   90.00
_cell.angle_gamma   90.00
#
_symmetry.space_group_name_H-M   'P 1'
#
loop_
_entity.id
_entity.type
_entity.pdbx_description
1 polymer ?
#
loop_
_entity_poly.entity_id
_entity_poly.type
_entity_poly.pdbx_seq_one_letter_code
_entity_poly.pdbx_strand_id
1 'polypeptide(L)'
;MTAGCPAGSLALFLCGDIMTGRGIDQILPHPSKPQLFEPYVRSARDYVRLAERTCGALKPPVDFSYIWGDALAELERMAPDARIVNLETSVTASDEAWPDKGIHYRMHPANVACLSAARIDCCVLANNHVMDWGRRGLAETLDTLHRAGLLTAGAGRTLARAAAPATVSVSGKGRVLVFACCTTGSGVPREWAASRTGSGVHLLTDLSPRSAETIARQIRARKRSGDVVVLSVHWGGNWRFDISREERTFAHQLIDAAGVDLVHGHSSHHVRGMELYKGKLILYGCGDLLTDYEGIAGHEAYRP
;
A
#
# COMPACT_ATOMS: atom_id res chain seq x y z
N MET A 1 27.35 -1.45 -16.02
CA MET A 1 27.63 -2.75 -15.36
C MET A 1 26.70 -2.85 -14.17
N THR A 2 25.58 -3.55 -14.30
CA THR A 2 24.67 -3.79 -13.18
C THR A 2 25.29 -4.87 -12.30
N ALA A 3 25.65 -4.52 -11.06
CA ALA A 3 26.05 -5.51 -10.07
C ALA A 3 24.84 -6.42 -9.82
N GLY A 4 24.89 -7.65 -10.36
CA GLY A 4 23.87 -8.65 -10.07
C GLY A 4 23.82 -8.93 -8.56
N CYS A 5 22.62 -9.20 -8.05
CA CYS A 5 22.46 -9.64 -6.66
C CYS A 5 23.32 -10.90 -6.41
N PRO A 6 24.12 -10.98 -5.32
CA PRO A 6 24.91 -12.16 -4.99
C PRO A 6 24.06 -13.44 -4.98
N ALA A 7 24.65 -14.58 -5.36
CA ALA A 7 23.95 -15.87 -5.30
C ALA A 7 23.44 -16.15 -3.88
N GLY A 8 22.12 -16.42 -3.76
CA GLY A 8 21.45 -16.62 -2.47
C GLY A 8 20.85 -15.36 -1.84
N SER A 9 21.02 -14.17 -2.43
CA SER A 9 20.34 -12.95 -1.96
C SER A 9 18.92 -12.82 -2.53
N LEU A 10 18.05 -12.22 -1.74
CA LEU A 10 16.65 -11.93 -2.08
C LEU A 10 16.55 -10.51 -2.64
N ALA A 11 16.00 -10.36 -3.85
CA ALA A 11 15.70 -9.08 -4.47
C ALA A 11 14.20 -8.77 -4.32
N LEU A 12 13.88 -7.69 -3.62
CA LEU A 12 12.51 -7.23 -3.41
C LEU A 12 12.24 -5.98 -4.25
N PHE A 13 11.10 -5.97 -4.93
CA PHE A 13 10.50 -4.72 -5.39
C PHE A 13 9.55 -4.20 -4.33
N LEU A 14 9.84 -2.98 -3.89
CA LEU A 14 9.01 -2.18 -3.01
C LEU A 14 8.78 -0.84 -3.71
N CYS A 15 7.63 -0.24 -3.48
CA CYS A 15 7.32 1.08 -3.98
C CYS A 15 6.51 1.90 -2.98
N GLY A 16 6.23 3.13 -3.37
CA GLY A 16 5.24 3.98 -2.74
C GLY A 16 3.81 3.48 -2.90
N ASP A 17 2.88 4.34 -2.53
CA ASP A 17 1.46 4.06 -2.56
C ASP A 17 0.98 3.92 -4.01
N ILE A 18 0.10 2.94 -4.23
CA ILE A 18 -0.52 2.69 -5.52
C ILE A 18 -2.00 3.02 -5.40
N MET A 19 -2.38 4.17 -5.94
CA MET A 19 -3.75 4.69 -5.91
C MET A 19 -4.38 4.52 -7.29
N THR A 20 -5.07 3.40 -7.49
CA THR A 20 -5.68 3.03 -8.79
C THR A 20 -7.10 3.58 -8.98
N GLY A 21 -7.63 4.27 -7.97
CA GLY A 21 -8.97 4.83 -8.01
C GLY A 21 -9.09 6.15 -8.77
N ARG A 22 -10.27 6.77 -8.68
CA ARG A 22 -10.55 8.12 -9.22
C ARG A 22 -10.13 8.25 -10.70
N GLY A 23 -9.21 9.16 -11.04
CA GLY A 23 -8.82 9.43 -12.42
C GLY A 23 -8.26 8.20 -13.14
N ILE A 24 -7.46 7.38 -12.44
CA ILE A 24 -6.89 6.15 -13.01
C ILE A 24 -7.99 5.13 -13.32
N ASP A 25 -8.93 4.92 -12.40
CA ASP A 25 -10.06 4.01 -12.64
C ASP A 25 -10.92 4.46 -13.83
N GLN A 26 -11.06 5.78 -14.04
CA GLN A 26 -11.83 6.35 -15.16
C GLN A 26 -11.24 6.10 -16.54
N ILE A 27 -9.93 5.85 -16.66
CA ILE A 27 -9.29 5.56 -17.94
C ILE A 27 -9.19 4.06 -18.23
N LEU A 28 -9.37 3.20 -17.22
CA LEU A 28 -9.32 1.75 -17.35
C LEU A 28 -10.61 1.17 -18.00
N PRO A 29 -10.60 -0.09 -18.45
CA PRO A 29 -11.72 -0.70 -19.21
C PRO A 29 -13.08 -0.73 -18.51
N HIS A 30 -13.11 -0.82 -17.17
CA HIS A 30 -14.35 -0.98 -16.41
C HIS A 30 -14.48 0.07 -15.31
N PRO A 31 -14.63 1.37 -15.64
CA PRO A 31 -14.63 2.42 -14.64
C PRO A 31 -15.85 2.35 -13.72
N SER A 32 -15.65 2.64 -12.44
CA SER A 32 -16.71 2.92 -11.48
C SER A 32 -17.46 4.19 -11.85
N LYS A 33 -18.62 4.44 -11.20
CA LYS A 33 -19.30 5.74 -11.30
C LYS A 33 -18.31 6.86 -10.91
N PRO A 34 -18.22 7.94 -11.69
CA PRO A 34 -17.22 8.98 -11.48
C PRO A 34 -17.52 9.89 -10.30
N GLN A 35 -18.65 9.74 -9.62
CA GLN A 35 -19.04 10.64 -8.54
C GLN A 35 -18.04 10.56 -7.38
N LEU A 36 -17.58 11.73 -6.93
CA LEU A 36 -16.72 11.89 -5.76
C LEU A 36 -17.46 12.65 -4.65
N PHE A 37 -16.98 12.49 -3.42
CA PHE A 37 -17.54 13.12 -2.21
C PHE A 37 -16.62 14.21 -1.65
N GLU A 38 -15.65 14.63 -2.46
CA GLU A 38 -14.68 15.66 -2.10
C GLU A 38 -15.32 17.06 -2.18
N PRO A 39 -14.88 18.02 -1.35
CA PRO A 39 -15.47 19.36 -1.34
C PRO A 39 -15.14 20.18 -2.59
N TYR A 40 -14.04 19.86 -3.29
CA TYR A 40 -13.50 20.63 -4.41
C TYR A 40 -13.71 20.00 -5.78
N VAL A 41 -13.76 18.66 -5.87
CA VAL A 41 -13.98 17.93 -7.13
C VAL A 41 -15.14 16.95 -6.94
N ARG A 42 -16.13 17.02 -7.84
CA ARG A 42 -17.32 16.16 -7.78
C ARG A 42 -17.27 14.98 -8.73
N SER A 43 -16.34 14.99 -9.69
CA SER A 43 -16.20 13.94 -10.69
C SER A 43 -14.75 13.51 -10.85
N ALA A 44 -14.49 12.21 -10.77
CA ALA A 44 -13.19 11.61 -11.07
C ALA A 44 -12.70 11.91 -12.49
N ARG A 45 -13.60 12.26 -13.42
CA ARG A 45 -13.26 12.69 -14.78
C ARG A 45 -12.55 14.05 -14.80
N ASP A 46 -12.65 14.85 -13.75
CA ASP A 46 -11.90 16.10 -13.63
C ASP A 46 -10.40 15.84 -13.48
N TYR A 47 -10.00 14.76 -12.80
CA TYR A 47 -8.60 14.33 -12.72
C TYR A 47 -8.06 13.89 -14.08
N VAL A 48 -8.85 13.19 -14.88
CA VAL A 48 -8.49 12.86 -16.27
C VAL A 48 -8.29 14.14 -17.09
N ARG A 49 -9.23 15.10 -17.00
CA ARG A 49 -9.12 16.39 -17.70
C ARG A 49 -7.90 17.21 -17.25
N LEU A 50 -7.51 17.13 -15.97
CA LEU A 50 -6.30 17.78 -15.45
C LEU A 50 -5.06 17.18 -16.11
N ALA A 51 -4.94 15.85 -16.13
CA ALA A 51 -3.83 15.16 -16.78
C ALA A 51 -3.78 15.46 -18.29
N GLU A 52 -4.91 15.47 -18.99
CA GLU A 52 -4.96 15.74 -20.43
C GLU A 52 -4.49 17.15 -20.80
N ARG A 53 -4.72 18.14 -19.92
CA ARG A 53 -4.22 19.51 -20.13
C ARG A 53 -2.70 19.60 -20.06
N THR A 54 -2.06 18.74 -19.27
CA THR A 54 -0.60 18.74 -19.11
C THR A 54 0.09 17.82 -20.13
N CYS A 55 -0.46 16.63 -20.35
CA CYS A 55 0.20 15.56 -21.09
C CYS A 55 -0.39 15.30 -22.49
N GLY A 56 -1.49 15.97 -22.84
CA GLY A 56 -2.23 15.73 -24.07
C GLY A 56 -3.37 14.72 -23.92
N ALA A 57 -4.20 14.62 -24.95
CA ALA A 57 -5.43 13.82 -24.90
C ALA A 57 -5.16 12.33 -24.67
N LEU A 58 -5.92 11.74 -23.76
CA LEU A 58 -5.92 10.30 -23.51
C LEU A 58 -6.98 9.62 -24.39
N LYS A 59 -6.82 8.33 -24.65
CA LYS A 59 -7.77 7.52 -25.42
C LYS A 59 -8.33 6.38 -24.57
N PRO A 60 -9.18 6.68 -23.57
CA PRO A 60 -9.80 5.63 -22.76
C PRO A 60 -10.82 4.81 -23.59
N PRO A 61 -11.00 3.51 -23.28
CA PRO A 61 -10.26 2.77 -22.26
C PRO A 61 -8.83 2.47 -22.71
N VAL A 62 -7.87 2.58 -21.79
CA VAL A 62 -6.48 2.14 -21.99
C VAL A 62 -6.30 0.69 -21.55
N ASP A 63 -5.24 0.03 -22.02
CA ASP A 63 -4.89 -1.31 -21.57
C ASP A 63 -4.53 -1.34 -20.08
N PHE A 64 -4.75 -2.48 -19.42
CA PHE A 64 -4.47 -2.67 -17.99
C PHE A 64 -3.01 -2.38 -17.60
N SER A 65 -2.06 -2.58 -18.52
CA SER A 65 -0.64 -2.31 -18.32
C SER A 65 -0.27 -0.82 -18.43
N TYR A 66 -1.11 0.00 -19.06
CA TYR A 66 -0.82 1.41 -19.39
C TYR A 66 -0.39 2.20 -18.15
N ILE A 67 -1.09 1.99 -17.03
CA ILE A 67 -0.90 2.78 -15.80
C ILE A 67 0.49 2.58 -15.18
N TRP A 68 1.20 1.52 -15.53
CA TRP A 68 2.55 1.25 -15.02
C TRP A 68 3.65 1.92 -15.84
N GLY A 69 3.38 2.29 -17.09
CA GLY A 69 4.35 2.91 -17.98
C GLY A 69 5.72 2.20 -17.98
N ASP A 70 6.77 3.00 -17.82
CA ASP A 70 8.17 2.53 -17.82
C ASP A 70 8.51 1.58 -16.66
N ALA A 71 7.70 1.54 -15.59
CA ALA A 71 7.94 0.67 -14.45
C ALA A 71 7.92 -0.82 -14.83
N LEU A 72 7.16 -1.21 -15.87
CA LEU A 72 7.13 -2.60 -16.33
C LEU A 72 8.48 -3.04 -16.90
N ALA A 73 9.11 -2.19 -17.73
CA ALA A 73 10.43 -2.46 -18.29
C ALA A 73 11.49 -2.57 -17.18
N GLU A 74 11.41 -1.71 -16.16
CA GLU A 74 12.32 -1.77 -15.01
C GLU A 74 12.10 -3.01 -14.14
N LEU A 75 10.84 -3.43 -13.93
CA LEU A 75 10.52 -4.67 -13.23
C LEU A 75 11.02 -5.92 -13.98
N GLU A 76 10.95 -5.91 -15.31
CA GLU A 76 11.52 -6.96 -16.16
C GLU A 76 13.04 -6.97 -16.09
N ARG A 77 13.67 -5.80 -16.21
CA ARG A 77 15.12 -5.63 -16.17
C ARG A 77 15.72 -6.06 -14.83
N MET A 78 15.07 -5.70 -13.72
CA MET A 78 15.54 -6.02 -12.37
C MET A 78 15.18 -7.44 -11.94
N ALA A 79 14.11 -8.02 -12.50
CA ALA A 79 13.62 -9.36 -12.21
C ALA A 79 13.56 -9.68 -10.69
N PRO A 80 12.81 -8.88 -9.89
CA PRO A 80 12.72 -9.09 -8.45
C PRO A 80 12.07 -10.44 -8.12
N ASP A 81 12.50 -11.04 -7.02
CA ASP A 81 11.99 -12.31 -6.50
C ASP A 81 10.58 -12.17 -5.92
N ALA A 82 10.24 -10.99 -5.39
CA ALA A 82 8.90 -10.66 -4.91
C ALA A 82 8.59 -9.16 -5.10
N ARG A 83 7.33 -8.85 -5.42
CA ARG A 83 6.79 -7.50 -5.64
C ARG A 83 5.72 -7.21 -4.60
N ILE A 84 6.04 -6.30 -3.68
CA ILE A 84 5.19 -5.94 -2.54
C ILE A 84 4.84 -4.46 -2.64
N VAL A 85 3.55 -4.15 -2.57
CA VAL A 85 3.04 -2.79 -2.80
C VAL A 85 2.03 -2.40 -1.74
N ASN A 86 1.93 -1.11 -1.40
CA ASN A 86 0.78 -0.59 -0.66
C ASN A 86 -0.33 -0.23 -1.65
N LEU A 87 -1.43 -1.01 -1.61
CA LEU A 87 -2.60 -0.73 -2.43
C LEU A 87 -3.52 0.20 -1.65
N GLU A 88 -3.39 1.49 -1.91
CA GLU A 88 -4.08 2.56 -1.19
C GLU A 88 -5.40 2.93 -1.87
N THR A 89 -6.21 1.91 -2.13
CA THR A 89 -7.48 2.04 -2.84
C THR A 89 -8.38 0.85 -2.51
N SER A 90 -9.67 1.09 -2.26
CA SER A 90 -10.65 0.00 -2.19
C SER A 90 -10.92 -0.58 -3.60
N VAL A 91 -10.95 -1.90 -3.70
CA VAL A 91 -11.28 -2.62 -4.96
C VAL A 91 -12.70 -3.16 -4.86
N THR A 92 -13.68 -2.34 -5.21
CA THR A 92 -15.10 -2.61 -4.89
C THR A 92 -16.06 -1.87 -5.82
N ALA A 93 -17.22 -2.46 -6.05
CA ALA A 93 -18.38 -1.83 -6.68
C ALA A 93 -19.43 -1.36 -5.66
N SER A 94 -19.14 -1.47 -4.36
CA SER A 94 -19.98 -0.95 -3.28
C SER A 94 -20.16 0.56 -3.43
N ASP A 95 -21.40 1.04 -3.21
CA ASP A 95 -21.74 2.46 -3.15
C ASP A 95 -21.87 2.97 -1.69
N GLU A 96 -21.46 2.16 -0.71
CA GLU A 96 -21.49 2.49 0.73
C GLU A 96 -20.28 3.33 1.16
N ALA A 97 -20.18 4.56 0.64
CA ALA A 97 -19.08 5.47 0.98
C ALA A 97 -19.05 5.76 2.49
N TRP A 98 -17.85 5.75 3.08
CA TRP A 98 -17.67 6.10 4.49
C TRP A 98 -18.10 7.56 4.72
N PRO A 99 -18.97 7.83 5.70
CA PRO A 99 -19.49 9.19 5.91
C PRO A 99 -18.38 10.14 6.38
N ASP A 100 -18.54 11.42 6.06
CA ASP A 100 -17.69 12.52 6.52
C ASP A 100 -16.19 12.39 6.22
N LYS A 101 -15.83 11.48 5.31
CA LYS A 101 -14.46 11.34 4.80
C LYS A 101 -14.27 12.26 3.60
N GLY A 102 -13.14 12.98 3.58
CA GLY A 102 -12.89 13.99 2.56
C GLY A 102 -12.50 13.46 1.18
N ILE A 103 -11.84 12.31 1.08
CA ILE A 103 -11.33 11.72 -0.17
C ILE A 103 -11.64 10.23 -0.17
N HIS A 104 -12.20 9.71 -1.26
CA HIS A 104 -12.48 8.28 -1.42
C HIS A 104 -11.80 7.72 -2.66
N TYR A 105 -11.02 6.66 -2.50
CA TYR A 105 -10.45 5.90 -3.61
C TYR A 105 -11.23 4.61 -3.86
N ARG A 106 -11.66 4.43 -5.11
CA ARG A 106 -12.34 3.23 -5.59
C ARG A 106 -11.79 2.83 -6.95
N MET A 107 -11.31 1.59 -7.06
CA MET A 107 -11.12 0.91 -8.32
C MET A 107 -12.20 -0.15 -8.49
N HIS A 108 -12.81 -0.23 -9.68
CA HIS A 108 -13.80 -1.27 -9.95
C HIS A 108 -13.14 -2.67 -9.91
N PRO A 109 -13.79 -3.70 -9.35
CA PRO A 109 -13.21 -5.05 -9.26
C PRO A 109 -12.78 -5.66 -10.60
N ALA A 110 -13.50 -5.35 -11.68
CA ALA A 110 -13.15 -5.82 -13.03
C ALA A 110 -11.85 -5.21 -13.58
N ASN A 111 -11.29 -4.17 -12.93
CA ASN A 111 -10.00 -3.58 -13.29
C ASN A 111 -8.81 -4.24 -12.56
N VAL A 112 -9.01 -5.25 -11.70
CA VAL A 112 -7.93 -5.90 -10.91
C VAL A 112 -6.77 -6.44 -11.77
N ALA A 113 -7.03 -6.74 -13.04
CA ALA A 113 -5.99 -7.16 -13.99
C ALA A 113 -4.88 -6.13 -14.19
N CYS A 114 -5.10 -4.85 -13.86
CA CYS A 114 -4.03 -3.85 -13.84
C CYS A 114 -2.93 -4.19 -12.83
N LEU A 115 -3.26 -4.81 -11.69
CA LEU A 115 -2.27 -5.27 -10.71
C LEU A 115 -1.53 -6.51 -11.23
N SER A 116 -2.24 -7.41 -11.90
CA SER A 116 -1.65 -8.61 -12.53
C SER A 116 -0.69 -8.26 -13.67
N ALA A 117 -0.92 -7.16 -14.39
CA ALA A 117 -0.03 -6.69 -15.46
C ALA A 117 1.40 -6.42 -14.98
N ALA A 118 1.58 -5.96 -13.74
CA ALA A 118 2.89 -5.78 -13.11
C ALA A 118 3.38 -7.02 -12.33
N ARG A 119 2.65 -8.13 -12.38
CA ARG A 119 2.93 -9.39 -11.67
C ARG A 119 3.11 -9.20 -10.16
N ILE A 120 2.33 -8.29 -9.56
CA ILE A 120 2.39 -8.04 -8.12
C ILE A 120 2.11 -9.33 -7.34
N ASP A 121 2.91 -9.59 -6.31
CA ASP A 121 2.77 -10.80 -5.48
C ASP A 121 1.92 -10.52 -4.22
N CYS A 122 2.09 -9.34 -3.62
CA CYS A 122 1.44 -8.98 -2.36
C CYS A 122 0.97 -7.51 -2.32
N CYS A 123 -0.31 -7.31 -2.00
CA CYS A 123 -0.91 -6.02 -1.71
C CYS A 123 -1.04 -5.80 -0.20
N VAL A 124 -0.37 -4.78 0.33
CA VAL A 124 -0.59 -4.27 1.68
C VAL A 124 -1.84 -3.39 1.68
N LEU A 125 -2.70 -3.62 2.68
CA LEU A 125 -4.02 -3.01 2.80
C LEU A 125 -4.20 -2.23 4.11
N ALA A 126 -3.24 -2.27 5.04
CA ALA A 126 -3.30 -1.45 6.25
C ALA A 126 -2.95 0.00 5.89
N ASN A 127 -3.93 0.73 5.37
CA ASN A 127 -3.83 2.14 5.04
C ASN A 127 -5.18 2.84 5.31
N ASN A 128 -5.20 4.14 5.10
CA ASN A 128 -6.35 5.00 5.27
C ASN A 128 -7.36 4.95 4.12
N HIS A 129 -7.19 4.13 3.07
CA HIS A 129 -8.11 4.11 1.93
C HIS A 129 -8.79 2.77 1.65
N VAL A 130 -8.35 1.65 2.25
CA VAL A 130 -8.97 0.34 1.98
C VAL A 130 -10.44 0.23 2.46
N MET A 131 -10.83 1.03 3.45
CA MET A 131 -12.15 1.02 4.10
C MET A 131 -13.05 2.17 3.64
N ASP A 132 -12.68 2.88 2.57
CA ASP A 132 -13.44 4.03 2.05
C ASP A 132 -14.89 3.69 1.70
N TRP A 133 -15.18 2.42 1.40
CA TRP A 133 -16.52 1.94 1.07
C TRP A 133 -17.08 0.96 2.11
N GLY A 134 -16.69 1.19 3.36
CA GLY A 134 -17.16 0.45 4.51
C GLY A 134 -16.74 -1.02 4.52
N ARG A 135 -17.38 -1.78 5.41
CA ARG A 135 -17.06 -3.20 5.64
C ARG A 135 -17.44 -4.07 4.45
N ARG A 136 -18.48 -3.68 3.72
CA ARG A 136 -18.87 -4.33 2.45
C ARG A 136 -17.81 -4.13 1.38
N GLY A 137 -17.30 -2.90 1.23
CA GLY A 137 -16.21 -2.59 0.31
C GLY A 137 -14.92 -3.34 0.63
N LEU A 138 -14.55 -3.42 1.92
CA LEU A 138 -13.40 -4.22 2.35
C LEU A 138 -13.60 -5.71 2.04
N ALA A 139 -14.78 -6.26 2.29
CA ALA A 139 -15.05 -7.68 2.01
C ALA A 139 -14.89 -7.99 0.51
N GLU A 140 -15.43 -7.15 -0.37
CA GLU A 140 -15.29 -7.30 -1.82
C GLU A 140 -13.85 -7.07 -2.30
N THR A 141 -13.12 -6.14 -1.68
CA THR A 141 -11.70 -5.91 -1.94
C THR A 141 -10.89 -7.19 -1.66
N LEU A 142 -11.05 -7.78 -0.48
CA LEU A 142 -10.38 -9.02 -0.09
C LEU A 142 -10.72 -10.17 -1.03
N ASP A 143 -12.01 -10.33 -1.39
CA ASP A 143 -12.45 -11.41 -2.27
C ASP A 143 -11.93 -11.22 -3.71
N THR A 144 -11.88 -9.99 -4.20
CA THR A 144 -11.39 -9.67 -5.55
C THR A 144 -9.89 -9.94 -5.68
N LEU A 145 -9.10 -9.44 -4.72
CA LEU A 145 -7.66 -9.69 -4.69
C LEU A 145 -7.35 -11.18 -4.55
N HIS A 146 -8.07 -11.89 -3.67
CA HIS A 146 -7.92 -13.33 -3.51
C HIS A 146 -8.22 -14.12 -4.80
N ARG A 147 -9.33 -13.80 -5.48
CA ARG A 147 -9.67 -14.43 -6.77
C ARG A 147 -8.64 -14.16 -7.87
N ALA A 148 -8.00 -13.00 -7.83
CA ALA A 148 -6.90 -12.65 -8.74
C ALA A 148 -5.56 -13.31 -8.38
N GLY A 149 -5.50 -14.10 -7.29
CA GLY A 149 -4.28 -14.77 -6.84
C GLY A 149 -3.30 -13.84 -6.09
N LEU A 150 -3.72 -12.63 -5.73
CA LEU A 150 -2.89 -11.66 -5.01
C LEU A 150 -2.90 -11.97 -3.51
N LEU A 151 -1.72 -12.03 -2.90
CA LEU A 151 -1.60 -12.10 -1.45
C LEU A 151 -1.94 -10.75 -0.83
N THR A 152 -2.46 -10.77 0.40
CA THR A 152 -2.82 -9.53 1.12
C THR A 152 -2.34 -9.54 2.56
N ALA A 153 -1.93 -8.38 3.06
CA ALA A 153 -1.56 -8.17 4.46
C ALA A 153 -2.18 -6.88 5.03
N GLY A 154 -2.44 -6.85 6.35
CA GLY A 154 -2.83 -5.62 7.05
C GLY A 154 -4.34 -5.31 7.11
N ALA A 155 -5.18 -6.08 6.42
CA ALA A 155 -6.62 -6.02 6.57
C ALA A 155 -7.22 -7.44 6.50
N GLY A 156 -8.39 -7.65 7.10
CA GLY A 156 -9.00 -8.96 7.12
C GLY A 156 -10.41 -8.98 7.67
N ARG A 157 -11.03 -10.17 7.63
CA ARG A 157 -12.38 -10.41 8.18
C ARG A 157 -12.41 -10.49 9.71
N THR A 158 -11.25 -10.61 10.34
CA THR A 158 -11.04 -10.56 11.79
C THR A 158 -9.65 -9.99 12.08
N LEU A 159 -9.39 -9.59 13.33
CA LEU A 159 -8.08 -9.14 13.80
C LEU A 159 -6.99 -10.18 13.57
N ALA A 160 -7.30 -11.46 13.80
CA ALA A 160 -6.34 -12.54 13.56
C ALA A 160 -5.94 -12.68 12.09
N ARG A 161 -6.85 -12.34 11.16
CA ARG A 161 -6.55 -12.31 9.71
C ARG A 161 -5.84 -11.02 9.31
N ALA A 162 -6.26 -9.86 9.83
CA ALA A 162 -5.63 -8.57 9.54
C ALA A 162 -4.16 -8.52 10.04
N ALA A 163 -3.87 -9.15 11.18
CA ALA A 163 -2.53 -9.23 11.76
C ALA A 163 -1.69 -10.41 11.22
N ALA A 164 -2.26 -11.29 10.41
CA ALA A 164 -1.51 -12.39 9.81
C ALA A 164 -0.64 -11.87 8.66
N PRO A 165 0.55 -12.45 8.44
CA PRO A 165 1.37 -12.07 7.30
C PRO A 165 0.84 -12.68 6.01
N ALA A 166 1.06 -11.97 4.90
CA ALA A 166 1.20 -12.62 3.61
C ALA A 166 2.54 -13.35 3.57
N THR A 167 2.57 -14.56 3.01
CA THR A 167 3.80 -15.37 2.90
C THR A 167 4.12 -15.57 1.42
N VAL A 168 5.15 -14.88 0.94
CA VAL A 168 5.67 -15.05 -0.42
C VAL A 168 6.77 -16.11 -0.38
N SER A 169 6.54 -17.25 -1.02
CA SER A 169 7.54 -18.32 -1.12
C SER A 169 8.44 -18.06 -2.32
N VAL A 170 9.76 -17.99 -2.10
CA VAL A 170 10.74 -17.74 -3.16
C VAL A 170 11.58 -18.98 -3.38
N SER A 171 11.49 -19.54 -4.58
CA SER A 171 12.16 -20.80 -4.94
C SER A 171 13.66 -20.72 -4.70
N GLY A 172 14.19 -21.65 -3.90
CA GLY A 172 15.61 -21.71 -3.54
C GLY A 172 16.10 -20.59 -2.60
N LYS A 173 15.25 -19.65 -2.17
CA LYS A 173 15.65 -18.49 -1.34
C LYS A 173 14.84 -18.32 -0.05
N GLY A 174 13.85 -19.17 0.21
CA GLY A 174 13.10 -19.18 1.48
C GLY A 174 11.76 -18.47 1.38
N ARG A 175 11.36 -17.76 2.45
CA ARG A 175 10.05 -17.09 2.53
C ARG A 175 10.19 -15.64 2.95
N VAL A 176 9.35 -14.79 2.38
CA VAL A 176 9.15 -13.40 2.79
C VAL A 176 7.82 -13.31 3.52
N LEU A 177 7.87 -12.93 4.80
CA LEU A 177 6.68 -12.68 5.61
C LEU A 177 6.39 -11.18 5.60
N VAL A 178 5.31 -10.79 4.95
CA VAL A 178 4.86 -9.40 4.89
C VAL A 178 3.77 -9.20 5.94
N PHE A 179 4.14 -8.55 7.03
CA PHE A 179 3.20 -8.02 8.02
C PHE A 179 2.86 -6.57 7.65
N ALA A 180 1.70 -6.10 8.09
CA ALA A 180 1.35 -4.70 7.90
C ALA A 180 0.50 -4.17 9.05
N CYS A 181 0.68 -2.88 9.35
CA CYS A 181 -0.17 -2.13 10.25
C CYS A 181 -0.28 -0.66 9.81
N CYS A 182 -1.31 0.01 10.31
CA CYS A 182 -1.51 1.44 10.13
C CYS A 182 -1.70 2.11 11.48
N THR A 183 -1.64 3.44 11.51
CA THR A 183 -1.80 4.21 12.75
C THR A 183 -2.96 5.20 12.65
N THR A 184 -3.47 5.66 13.80
CA THR A 184 -4.42 6.79 13.81
C THR A 184 -3.78 8.09 13.34
N GLY A 185 -2.44 8.22 13.41
CA GLY A 185 -1.71 9.39 12.95
C GLY A 185 -1.78 9.62 11.43
N SER A 186 -1.98 8.54 10.66
CA SER A 186 -2.15 8.55 9.21
C SER A 186 -3.61 8.63 8.77
N GLY A 187 -4.47 9.27 9.57
CA GLY A 187 -5.87 9.50 9.22
C GLY A 187 -6.75 8.25 9.22
N VAL A 188 -6.33 7.16 9.87
CA VAL A 188 -7.14 5.94 10.01
C VAL A 188 -8.05 6.03 11.23
N PRO A 189 -9.39 6.01 11.08
CA PRO A 189 -10.32 6.02 12.19
C PRO A 189 -10.20 4.76 13.08
N ARG A 190 -10.37 4.92 14.40
CA ARG A 190 -10.34 3.78 15.35
C ARG A 190 -11.40 2.73 15.06
N GLU A 191 -12.55 3.16 14.55
CA GLU A 191 -13.68 2.33 14.13
C GLU A 191 -13.38 1.38 12.96
N TRP A 192 -12.30 1.63 12.22
CA TRP A 192 -11.84 0.74 11.15
C TRP A 192 -11.00 -0.42 11.65
N ALA A 193 -10.60 -0.42 12.92
CA ALA A 193 -9.83 -1.51 13.49
C ALA A 193 -10.57 -2.85 13.37
N ALA A 194 -9.85 -3.86 12.89
CA ALA A 194 -10.33 -5.23 12.94
C ALA A 194 -10.50 -5.68 14.40
N SER A 195 -11.55 -6.45 14.68
CA SER A 195 -11.81 -7.01 16.00
C SER A 195 -11.80 -8.54 15.95
N ARG A 196 -12.00 -9.20 17.10
CA ARG A 196 -12.03 -10.67 17.16
C ARG A 196 -13.04 -11.28 16.16
N THR A 197 -14.15 -10.60 15.92
CA THR A 197 -15.25 -11.06 15.04
C THR A 197 -15.59 -10.08 13.92
N GLY A 198 -15.04 -8.87 13.93
CA GLY A 198 -15.29 -7.83 12.93
C GLY A 198 -14.13 -7.65 11.96
N SER A 199 -14.47 -7.37 10.70
CA SER A 199 -13.50 -7.03 9.66
C SER A 199 -12.77 -5.71 9.95
N GLY A 200 -11.73 -5.39 9.20
CA GLY A 200 -11.07 -4.10 9.29
C GLY A 200 -9.57 -4.17 9.05
N VAL A 201 -8.90 -3.09 9.39
CA VAL A 201 -7.45 -2.95 9.29
C VAL A 201 -6.75 -3.32 10.60
N HIS A 202 -5.49 -3.75 10.49
CA HIS A 202 -4.62 -3.93 11.64
C HIS A 202 -4.11 -2.56 12.11
N LEU A 203 -4.88 -1.96 13.02
CA LEU A 203 -4.63 -0.62 13.54
C LEU A 203 -3.81 -0.66 14.83
N LEU A 204 -2.75 0.15 14.88
CA LEU A 204 -2.05 0.54 16.09
C LEU A 204 -2.53 1.91 16.55
N THR A 205 -2.83 2.06 17.84
CA THR A 205 -3.34 3.31 18.41
C THR A 205 -2.24 4.27 18.85
N ASP A 206 -1.01 3.79 18.91
CA ASP A 206 0.21 4.51 19.28
C ASP A 206 1.43 3.74 18.76
N LEU A 207 2.61 4.37 18.82
CA LEU A 207 3.89 3.76 18.46
C LEU A 207 4.72 3.42 19.71
N SER A 208 4.04 3.03 20.80
CA SER A 208 4.69 2.72 22.08
C SER A 208 5.45 1.38 22.06
N PRO A 209 6.35 1.14 23.04
CA PRO A 209 7.00 -0.17 23.21
C PRO A 209 6.01 -1.33 23.34
N ARG A 210 4.80 -1.09 23.89
CA ARG A 210 3.75 -2.11 24.01
C ARG A 210 3.17 -2.50 22.64
N SER A 211 3.01 -1.52 21.75
CA SER A 211 2.58 -1.75 20.36
C SER A 211 3.66 -2.53 19.59
N ALA A 212 4.94 -2.16 19.75
CA ALA A 212 6.06 -2.89 19.17
C ALA A 212 6.12 -4.35 19.67
N GLU A 213 5.93 -4.59 20.97
CA GLU A 213 5.90 -5.94 21.53
C GLU A 213 4.68 -6.75 21.06
N THR A 214 3.56 -6.11 20.75
CA THR A 214 2.41 -6.79 20.14
C THR A 214 2.74 -7.29 18.73
N ILE A 215 3.38 -6.46 17.91
CA ILE A 215 3.91 -6.86 16.60
C ILE A 215 4.94 -7.97 16.75
N ALA A 216 5.85 -7.86 17.72
CA ALA A 216 6.88 -8.86 17.99
C ALA A 216 6.28 -10.24 18.31
N ARG A 217 5.23 -10.31 19.12
CA ARG A 217 4.52 -11.58 19.39
C ARG A 217 3.88 -12.17 18.14
N GLN A 218 3.30 -11.34 17.28
CA GLN A 218 2.68 -11.79 16.02
C GLN A 218 3.73 -12.37 15.06
N ILE A 219 4.89 -11.71 14.94
CA ILE A 219 6.01 -12.18 14.12
C ILE A 219 6.56 -13.49 14.69
N ARG A 220 6.88 -13.55 16.00
CA ARG A 220 7.42 -14.76 16.64
C ARG A 220 6.50 -15.97 16.49
N ALA A 221 5.18 -15.78 16.44
CA ALA A 221 4.22 -16.85 16.25
C ALA A 221 4.23 -17.47 14.83
N ARG A 222 4.86 -16.83 13.84
CA ARG A 222 4.87 -17.27 12.42
C ARG A 222 6.25 -17.45 11.81
N LYS A 223 7.24 -16.68 12.29
CA LYS A 223 8.62 -16.69 11.82
C LYS A 223 9.27 -18.04 12.09
N ARG A 224 9.99 -18.54 11.09
CA ARG A 224 10.87 -19.70 11.15
C ARG A 224 12.29 -19.27 10.77
N SER A 225 13.26 -20.14 11.03
CA SER A 225 14.64 -19.93 10.57
C SER A 225 14.67 -19.74 9.05
N GLY A 226 15.38 -18.72 8.58
CA GLY A 226 15.51 -18.38 7.15
C GLY A 226 14.40 -17.50 6.58
N ASP A 227 13.36 -17.14 7.35
CA ASP A 227 12.36 -16.18 6.88
C ASP A 227 12.91 -14.74 6.94
N VAL A 228 12.63 -13.97 5.88
CA VAL A 228 12.80 -12.51 5.85
C VAL A 228 11.50 -11.84 6.25
N VAL A 229 11.54 -10.94 7.23
CA VAL A 229 10.34 -10.23 7.70
C VAL A 229 10.31 -8.80 7.17
N VAL A 230 9.31 -8.50 6.35
CA VAL A 230 8.97 -7.14 5.94
C VAL A 230 7.79 -6.68 6.79
N LEU A 231 7.91 -5.52 7.43
CA LEU A 231 6.77 -4.86 8.06
C LEU A 231 6.47 -3.58 7.31
N SER A 232 5.31 -3.55 6.65
CA SER A 232 4.78 -2.33 6.05
C SER A 232 4.02 -1.53 7.09
N VAL A 233 4.30 -0.23 7.18
CA VAL A 233 3.72 0.65 8.20
C VAL A 233 3.20 1.93 7.56
N HIS A 234 1.89 2.14 7.66
CA HIS A 234 1.25 3.36 7.20
C HIS A 234 1.08 4.32 8.40
N TRP A 235 1.94 5.33 8.50
CA TRP A 235 2.12 6.17 9.68
C TRP A 235 2.36 7.64 9.36
N GLY A 236 2.34 8.49 10.38
CA GLY A 236 2.60 9.92 10.21
C GLY A 236 1.50 10.62 9.40
N GLY A 237 1.62 11.94 9.27
CA GLY A 237 0.68 12.70 8.45
C GLY A 237 1.14 12.80 6.99
N ASN A 238 0.17 12.92 6.09
CA ASN A 238 0.43 13.16 4.67
C ASN A 238 1.18 14.49 4.48
N TRP A 239 2.09 14.54 3.49
CA TRP A 239 2.81 15.77 3.11
C TRP A 239 3.69 16.37 4.21
N ARG A 240 4.36 15.52 5.00
CA ARG A 240 5.37 15.90 5.99
C ARG A 240 6.72 15.22 5.76
N PHE A 241 7.80 16.01 5.71
CA PHE A 241 9.17 15.50 5.61
C PHE A 241 9.76 15.05 6.95
N ASP A 242 9.33 15.66 8.06
CA ASP A 242 9.91 15.42 9.38
C ASP A 242 9.70 13.97 9.82
N ILE A 243 10.78 13.31 10.23
CA ILE A 243 10.71 11.98 10.88
C ILE A 243 10.75 12.21 12.38
N SER A 244 9.61 11.99 13.01
CA SER A 244 9.46 12.17 14.45
C SER A 244 10.37 11.21 15.21
N ARG A 245 10.74 11.61 16.43
CA ARG A 245 11.49 10.74 17.33
C ARG A 245 10.72 9.45 17.66
N GLU A 246 9.39 9.54 17.72
CA GLU A 246 8.52 8.40 17.99
C GLU A 246 8.55 7.38 16.84
N GLU A 247 8.39 7.80 15.59
CA GLU A 247 8.53 6.93 14.41
C GLU A 247 9.90 6.25 14.36
N ARG A 248 10.99 7.01 14.58
CA ARG A 248 12.35 6.46 14.59
C ARG A 248 12.54 5.42 15.71
N THR A 249 12.10 5.75 16.92
CA THR A 249 12.22 4.85 18.08
C THR A 249 11.42 3.57 17.84
N PHE A 250 10.21 3.68 17.29
CA PHE A 250 9.38 2.54 16.96
C PHE A 250 10.01 1.67 15.86
N ALA A 251 10.53 2.27 14.78
CA ALA A 251 11.24 1.53 13.73
C ALA A 251 12.46 0.76 14.26
N HIS A 252 13.23 1.36 15.18
CA HIS A 252 14.34 0.68 15.85
C HIS A 252 13.85 -0.48 16.73
N GLN A 253 12.74 -0.31 17.46
CA GLN A 253 12.15 -1.38 18.28
C GLN A 253 11.61 -2.55 17.45
N LEU A 254 11.07 -2.28 16.26
CA LEU A 254 10.63 -3.32 15.32
C LEU A 254 11.80 -4.21 14.88
N ILE A 255 12.96 -3.61 14.65
CA ILE A 255 14.18 -4.37 14.33
C ILE A 255 14.70 -5.10 15.57
N ASP A 256 14.83 -4.39 16.70
CA ASP A 256 15.50 -4.90 17.91
C ASP A 256 14.70 -5.98 18.65
N ALA A 257 13.38 -5.82 18.77
CA ALA A 257 12.53 -6.71 19.57
C ALA A 257 11.66 -7.64 18.71
N ALA A 258 11.20 -7.16 17.54
CA ALA A 258 10.29 -7.91 16.68
C ALA A 258 11.01 -8.73 15.60
N GLY A 259 12.31 -8.49 15.39
CA GLY A 259 13.10 -9.20 14.38
C GLY A 259 12.64 -8.91 12.95
N VAL A 260 12.19 -7.67 12.71
CA VAL A 260 11.90 -7.14 11.38
C VAL A 260 13.21 -6.94 10.62
N ASP A 261 13.24 -7.38 9.37
CA ASP A 261 14.42 -7.27 8.50
C ASP A 261 14.37 -6.03 7.60
N LEU A 262 13.15 -5.52 7.34
CA LEU A 262 12.89 -4.36 6.49
C LEU A 262 11.60 -3.66 6.94
N VAL A 263 11.68 -2.35 7.17
CA VAL A 263 10.51 -1.50 7.44
C VAL A 263 10.14 -0.72 6.18
N HIS A 264 8.89 -0.87 5.73
CA HIS A 264 8.35 -0.31 4.48
C HIS A 264 7.27 0.73 4.79
N GLY A 265 7.67 1.99 4.93
CA GLY A 265 6.82 3.10 5.38
C GLY A 265 6.03 3.79 4.26
N HIS A 266 4.80 4.20 4.59
CA HIS A 266 3.81 4.81 3.66
C HIS A 266 3.14 6.07 4.25
N SER A 267 2.11 6.59 3.58
CA SER A 267 1.22 7.71 3.97
C SER A 267 1.74 9.11 3.63
N SER A 268 3.04 9.29 3.42
CA SER A 268 3.60 10.63 3.20
C SER A 268 3.27 11.22 1.83
N HIS A 269 2.96 10.38 0.83
CA HIS A 269 2.79 10.73 -0.60
C HIS A 269 4.00 11.40 -1.27
N HIS A 270 5.14 11.45 -0.57
CA HIS A 270 6.44 11.81 -1.11
C HIS A 270 7.52 11.00 -0.38
N VAL A 271 8.70 10.88 -1.00
CA VAL A 271 9.82 10.13 -0.42
C VAL A 271 10.33 10.85 0.84
N ARG A 272 10.37 10.12 1.96
CA ARG A 272 11.00 10.56 3.21
C ARG A 272 12.39 9.92 3.34
N GLY A 273 13.13 10.33 4.37
CA GLY A 273 14.45 9.76 4.67
C GLY A 273 14.44 8.23 4.79
N MET A 274 15.60 7.63 4.57
CA MET A 274 15.86 6.22 4.81
C MET A 274 17.02 6.05 5.78
N GLU A 275 17.05 4.93 6.48
CA GLU A 275 18.06 4.62 7.48
C GLU A 275 18.51 3.16 7.36
N LEU A 276 19.82 2.92 7.49
CA LEU A 276 20.37 1.59 7.70
C LEU A 276 20.67 1.42 9.19
N TYR A 277 19.80 0.71 9.91
CA TYR A 277 19.93 0.48 11.34
C TYR A 277 20.30 -0.99 11.59
N LYS A 278 21.48 -1.24 12.17
CA LYS A 278 22.02 -2.60 12.42
C LYS A 278 22.01 -3.50 11.17
N GLY A 279 22.30 -2.91 10.01
CA GLY A 279 22.31 -3.61 8.72
C GLY A 279 20.91 -3.93 8.16
N LYS A 280 19.84 -3.40 8.76
CA LYS A 280 18.44 -3.53 8.30
C LYS A 280 17.95 -2.19 7.78
N LEU A 281 17.20 -2.22 6.68
CA LEU A 281 16.74 -1.00 6.00
C LEU A 281 15.41 -0.53 6.60
N ILE A 282 15.32 0.77 6.84
CA ILE A 282 14.12 1.48 7.25
C ILE A 282 13.81 2.51 6.17
N LEU A 283 12.65 2.37 5.54
CA LEU A 283 12.09 3.36 4.63
C LEU A 283 10.97 4.10 5.38
N TYR A 284 11.15 5.38 5.72
CA TYR A 284 10.16 6.10 6.53
C TYR A 284 8.92 6.57 5.73
N GLY A 285 9.04 6.62 4.41
CA GLY A 285 7.97 6.98 3.48
C GLY A 285 8.44 6.77 2.05
N CYS A 286 7.78 5.87 1.31
CA CYS A 286 8.16 5.53 -0.06
C CYS A 286 7.52 6.43 -1.14
N GLY A 287 6.74 7.44 -0.73
CA GLY A 287 6.00 8.30 -1.63
C GLY A 287 4.89 7.58 -2.36
N ASP A 288 4.56 8.04 -3.57
CA ASP A 288 3.59 7.40 -4.45
C ASP A 288 4.27 6.85 -5.70
N LEU A 289 3.76 5.73 -6.20
CA LEU A 289 4.16 5.19 -7.51
C LEU A 289 3.10 5.47 -8.58
N LEU A 290 1.81 5.19 -8.28
CA LEU A 290 0.70 5.45 -9.20
C LEU A 290 -0.29 6.41 -8.55
N THR A 291 -0.52 7.57 -9.19
CA THR A 291 -1.45 8.61 -8.72
C THR A 291 -2.16 9.28 -9.89
N ASP A 292 -3.22 10.01 -9.59
CA ASP A 292 -3.94 10.87 -10.54
C ASP A 292 -3.69 12.37 -10.26
N TYR A 293 -2.51 12.71 -9.72
CA TYR A 293 -2.16 14.08 -9.32
C TYR A 293 -1.70 14.99 -10.47
N GLU A 294 -1.52 14.43 -11.67
CA GLU A 294 -1.01 15.17 -12.81
C GLU A 294 -1.93 16.37 -13.15
N GLY A 295 -1.33 17.54 -13.35
CA GLY A 295 -2.04 18.80 -13.54
C GLY A 295 -2.58 19.49 -12.27
N ILE A 296 -2.44 18.91 -11.07
CA ILE A 296 -2.71 19.60 -9.80
C ILE A 296 -1.54 20.54 -9.47
N ALA A 297 -1.83 21.82 -9.21
CA ALA A 297 -0.84 22.86 -8.90
C ALA A 297 -0.78 23.17 -7.40
N GLY A 298 0.32 23.82 -6.96
CA GLY A 298 0.50 24.34 -5.59
C GLY A 298 1.20 23.38 -4.62
N HIS A 299 1.65 22.22 -5.11
CA HIS A 299 2.35 21.19 -4.33
C HIS A 299 3.66 20.74 -5.01
N GLU A 300 4.25 21.60 -5.83
CA GLU A 300 5.44 21.31 -6.63
C GLU A 300 6.64 20.89 -5.77
N ALA A 301 6.72 21.38 -4.52
CA ALA A 301 7.77 21.03 -3.57
C ALA A 301 7.78 19.55 -3.13
N TYR A 302 6.69 18.81 -3.37
CA TYR A 302 6.59 17.37 -3.06
C TYR A 302 6.77 16.48 -4.30
N ARG A 303 6.91 17.07 -5.49
CA ARG A 303 7.19 16.30 -6.70
C ARG A 303 8.66 15.80 -6.64
N PRO A 304 8.92 14.54 -7.02
CA PRO A 304 10.27 13.98 -7.04
C PRO A 304 11.21 14.69 -8.02
#